data_AF-A0A959M9K9-F1
#
_entry.id   AF-A0A959M9K9-F1
#
_cell.length_a   1.000
_cell.length_b   1.000
_cell.length_c   1.000
_cell.angle_alpha   90.00
_cell.angle_beta   90.00
_cell.angle_gamma   90.00
#
_symmetry.space_group_name_H-M   'P 1'
#
loop_
_entity.id
_entity.type
_entity.pdbx_description
1 polymer ?
#
loop_
_entity_poly.entity_id
_entity_poly.type
_entity_poly.pdbx_seq_one_letter_code
_entity_poly.pdbx_strand_id
1 'polypeptide(L)'
;MPKSKTRKNHHDYRPPANAEKSKKNKSAVNIAIVFFALICMGIAYFAAGSSQFWFLWLLGGAVIGSIAGYYFGRQFDKSFAKR
;
A
#
# COMPACT_ATOMS: atom_id res chain seq x y z
N MET A 1 -23.25 53.57 19.21
CA MET A 1 -22.40 52.98 18.15
C MET A 1 -23.19 51.92 17.40
N PRO A 2 -23.29 51.97 16.06
CA PRO A 2 -24.10 51.02 15.30
C PRO A 2 -23.35 49.68 15.14
N LYS A 3 -24.05 48.56 15.33
CA LYS A 3 -23.51 47.21 15.11
C LYS A 3 -23.43 46.90 13.61
N SER A 4 -22.39 47.41 12.94
CA SER A 4 -21.99 46.90 11.62
C SER A 4 -21.12 45.65 11.81
N LYS A 5 -21.77 44.50 11.92
CA LYS A 5 -21.16 43.18 11.71
C LYS A 5 -22.11 42.33 10.87
N THR A 6 -22.38 42.80 9.66
CA THR A 6 -22.71 41.93 8.53
C THR A 6 -21.59 40.90 8.43
N ARG A 7 -21.88 39.68 8.90
CA ARG A 7 -20.94 38.57 8.91
C ARG A 7 -20.57 38.26 7.46
N LYS A 8 -19.27 38.19 7.19
CA LYS A 8 -18.73 37.73 5.91
C LYS A 8 -19.42 36.42 5.56
N ASN A 9 -20.02 36.35 4.39
CA ASN A 9 -20.56 35.12 3.84
C ASN A 9 -19.41 34.11 3.78
N HIS A 10 -19.39 33.17 4.73
CA HIS A 10 -18.63 31.95 4.57
C HIS A 10 -19.35 31.16 3.48
N HIS A 11 -18.92 31.33 2.24
CA HIS A 11 -19.25 30.35 1.22
C HIS A 11 -18.61 29.04 1.66
N ASP A 12 -19.43 28.04 1.94
CA ASP A 12 -18.95 26.67 2.09
C ASP A 12 -18.19 26.31 0.81
N TYR A 13 -16.92 25.92 0.98
CA TYR A 13 -16.11 25.45 -0.12
C TYR A 13 -16.81 24.23 -0.74
N ARG A 14 -17.45 24.43 -1.90
CA ARG A 14 -18.00 23.35 -2.72
C ARG A 14 -16.88 22.90 -3.65
N PRO A 15 -16.34 21.67 -3.51
CA PRO A 15 -15.39 21.18 -4.49
C PRO A 15 -16.07 21.15 -5.87
N PRO A 16 -15.35 21.51 -6.95
CA PRO A 16 -15.91 21.48 -8.29
C PRO A 16 -16.38 20.06 -8.62
N ALA A 17 -17.52 19.93 -9.30
CA ALA A 17 -18.09 18.62 -9.69
C ALA A 17 -17.14 17.77 -10.54
N ASN A 18 -16.13 18.40 -11.16
CA ASN A 18 -15.04 17.78 -11.90
C ASN A 18 -13.69 17.87 -11.17
N ALA A 19 -13.66 17.81 -9.84
CA ALA A 19 -12.42 17.54 -9.14
C ALA A 19 -11.91 16.17 -9.63
N GLU A 20 -10.90 16.17 -10.50
CA GLU A 20 -10.18 14.97 -10.89
C GLU A 20 -9.83 14.23 -9.61
N LYS A 21 -10.45 13.07 -9.40
CA LYS A 21 -10.12 12.21 -8.27
C LYS A 21 -8.63 11.98 -8.37
N SER A 22 -7.88 12.53 -7.39
CA SER A 22 -6.44 12.32 -7.26
C SER A 22 -6.15 10.87 -7.61
N LYS A 23 -5.44 10.64 -8.73
CA LYS A 23 -5.09 9.29 -9.19
C LYS A 23 -4.34 8.67 -8.03
N LYS A 24 -5.03 7.83 -7.25
CA LYS A 24 -4.49 7.18 -6.07
C LYS A 24 -3.15 6.59 -6.47
N ASN A 25 -2.06 7.18 -5.97
CA ASN A 25 -0.71 6.74 -6.29
C ASN A 25 -0.70 5.22 -6.14
N LYS A 26 -0.30 4.51 -7.20
CA LYS A 26 -0.29 3.05 -7.22
C LYS A 26 0.44 2.60 -5.95
N SER A 27 -0.31 2.00 -5.02
CA SER A 27 0.18 1.79 -3.66
C SER A 27 1.48 1.00 -3.71
N ALA A 28 2.52 1.53 -3.06
CA ALA A 28 3.84 0.89 -2.97
C ALA A 28 3.74 -0.53 -2.41
N VAL A 29 2.64 -0.82 -1.71
CA VAL A 29 2.23 -2.14 -1.23
C VAL A 29 2.26 -3.19 -2.34
N ASN A 30 1.67 -2.91 -3.52
CA ASN A 30 1.61 -3.92 -4.59
C ASN A 30 3.01 -4.25 -5.12
N ILE A 31 3.88 -3.24 -5.24
CA ILE A 31 5.26 -3.44 -5.70
C ILE A 31 6.06 -4.21 -4.66
N ALA A 32 5.92 -3.85 -3.37
CA ALA A 32 6.59 -4.53 -2.27
C ALA A 32 6.17 -6.00 -2.14
N ILE A 33 4.87 -6.30 -2.29
CA ILE A 33 4.35 -7.68 -2.29
C ILE A 33 4.95 -8.48 -3.43
N VAL A 34 4.92 -7.96 -4.66
CA VAL A 34 5.47 -8.68 -5.83
C VAL A 34 6.97 -8.91 -5.67
N PHE A 35 7.71 -7.91 -5.19
CA PHE A 35 9.15 -8.03 -4.98
C PHE A 35 9.50 -9.08 -3.91
N PHE A 36 8.86 -9.02 -2.74
CA PHE A 36 9.08 -10.01 -1.69
C PHE A 36 8.61 -11.41 -2.09
N ALA A 37 7.50 -11.53 -2.82
CA ALA A 37 7.02 -12.80 -3.31
C ALA A 37 8.03 -13.46 -4.27
N LEU A 38 8.61 -12.71 -5.20
CA LEU A 38 9.62 -13.23 -6.14
C LEU A 38 10.91 -13.68 -5.41
N ILE A 39 11.38 -12.88 -4.43
CA ILE A 39 12.55 -13.24 -3.64
C ILE A 39 12.29 -14.50 -2.80
N CYS A 40 11.17 -14.54 -2.06
CA CYS A 40 10.81 -15.71 -1.26
C CYS A 40 10.59 -16.96 -2.12
N MET A 41 10.03 -16.81 -3.33
CA MET A 41 9.89 -17.92 -4.28
C MET A 41 11.25 -18.48 -4.71
N GLY A 42 12.22 -17.61 -5.01
CA GLY A 42 13.59 -18.01 -5.36
C GLY A 42 14.32 -18.70 -4.20
N ILE A 43 14.15 -18.18 -2.98
CA ILE A 43 14.72 -18.80 -1.78
C ILE A 43 14.04 -20.15 -1.49
N ALA A 44 12.73 -20.24 -1.59
CA ALA A 44 11.99 -21.48 -1.39
C ALA A 44 12.34 -22.55 -2.43
N TYR A 45 12.61 -22.14 -3.67
CA TYR A 45 13.11 -23.03 -4.73
C TYR A 45 14.45 -23.67 -4.35
N PHE A 46 15.40 -22.87 -3.84
CA PHE A 46 16.68 -23.39 -3.37
C PHE A 46 16.56 -24.18 -2.05
N ALA A 47 15.70 -23.75 -1.13
CA ALA A 47 15.55 -24.36 0.19
C ALA A 47 14.87 -25.73 0.14
N ALA A 48 13.99 -25.96 -0.84
CA ALA A 48 13.24 -27.21 -0.93
C ALA A 48 14.05 -28.42 -1.44
N GLY A 49 15.16 -28.18 -2.16
CA GLY A 49 16.05 -29.24 -2.64
C GLY A 49 15.32 -30.39 -3.35
N SER A 50 15.72 -31.64 -3.06
CA SER A 50 15.15 -32.87 -3.62
C SER A 50 14.01 -33.47 -2.79
N SER A 51 13.38 -32.68 -1.92
CA SER A 51 12.35 -33.19 -1.02
C SER A 51 11.01 -33.38 -1.74
N GLN A 52 10.38 -34.54 -1.54
CA GLN A 52 9.04 -34.87 -2.09
C GLN A 52 7.94 -33.88 -1.65
N PHE A 53 8.24 -33.04 -0.65
CA PHE A 53 7.35 -32.00 -0.10
C PHE A 53 7.69 -30.58 -0.58
N TRP A 54 8.38 -30.43 -1.72
CA TRP A 54 8.72 -29.13 -2.31
C TRP A 54 7.55 -28.14 -2.38
N PHE A 55 6.36 -28.63 -2.73
CA PHE A 55 5.15 -27.81 -2.83
C PHE A 55 4.77 -27.15 -1.49
N LEU A 56 4.93 -27.85 -0.36
CA LEU A 56 4.62 -27.29 0.96
C LEU A 56 5.60 -26.17 1.35
N TRP A 57 6.88 -26.32 0.98
CA TRP A 57 7.89 -25.29 1.19
C TRP A 57 7.64 -24.05 0.34
N LEU A 58 7.22 -24.23 -0.92
CA LEU A 58 6.80 -23.13 -1.79
C LEU A 58 5.57 -22.40 -1.25
N LEU A 59 4.56 -23.14 -0.79
CA LEU A 59 3.33 -22.55 -0.28
C LEU A 59 3.58 -21.80 1.03
N GLY A 60 4.38 -22.37 1.93
CA GLY A 60 4.81 -21.70 3.16
C GLY A 60 5.63 -20.44 2.88
N GLY A 61 6.60 -20.52 1.96
CA GLY A 61 7.41 -19.37 1.55
C GLY A 61 6.59 -18.26 0.90
N ALA A 62 5.63 -18.60 0.04
CA ALA A 62 4.74 -17.64 -0.60
C ALA A 62 3.80 -16.95 0.40
N VAL A 63 3.25 -17.70 1.36
CA VAL A 63 2.38 -17.15 2.42
C VAL A 63 3.16 -16.19 3.32
N ILE A 64 4.33 -16.61 3.81
CA ILE A 64 5.18 -15.78 4.68
C ILE A 64 5.67 -14.54 3.93
N GLY A 65 6.13 -14.71 2.68
CA GLY A 65 6.57 -13.60 1.83
C GLY A 65 5.46 -12.59 1.52
N SER A 66 4.22 -13.06 1.29
CA SER A 66 3.07 -12.18 1.05
C SER A 66 2.69 -11.38 2.29
N ILE A 67 2.71 -12.01 3.47
CA ILE A 67 2.43 -11.34 4.74
C ILE A 67 3.51 -10.28 5.02
N ALA A 68 4.79 -10.67 4.93
CA ALA A 68 5.90 -9.74 5.15
C ALA A 68 5.87 -8.57 4.17
N GLY A 69 5.67 -8.84 2.87
CA GLY A 69 5.56 -7.82 1.82
C GLY A 69 4.39 -6.86 2.02
N TYR A 70 3.24 -7.35 2.51
CA TYR A 70 2.09 -6.51 2.83
C TYR A 70 2.38 -5.54 3.99
N TYR A 71 2.96 -6.04 5.08
CA TYR A 71 3.32 -5.19 6.23
C TYR A 71 4.40 -4.17 5.87
N PHE A 72 5.44 -4.60 5.16
CA PHE A 72 6.52 -3.74 4.72
C PHE A 72 6.02 -2.66 3.74
N GLY A 73 5.24 -3.06 2.74
CA GLY A 73 4.61 -2.16 1.80
C GLY A 73 3.67 -1.15 2.47
N ARG A 74 2.90 -1.58 3.49
CA ARG A 74 1.99 -0.70 4.25
C ARG A 74 2.75 0.30 5.12
N GLN A 75 3.91 -0.08 5.65
CA GLN A 75 4.79 0.86 6.35
C GLN A 75 5.44 1.85 5.38
N PHE A 76 5.89 1.39 4.22
CA PHE A 76 6.44 2.26 3.17
C PHE A 76 5.40 3.28 2.71
N ASP A 77 4.19 2.86 2.39
CA ASP A 77 3.11 3.75 1.95
C ASP A 77 2.81 4.83 3.01
N LYS A 78 2.81 4.47 4.30
CA LYS A 78 2.64 5.44 5.41
C LYS A 78 3.81 6.41 5.56
N SER A 79 5.04 5.95 5.38
CA SER A 79 6.24 6.79 5.49
C SER A 79 6.38 7.74 4.32
N PHE A 80 6.00 7.31 3.11
CA PHE A 80 6.02 8.13 1.89
C PHE A 80 4.82 9.06 1.79
N ALA A 81 3.64 8.68 2.31
CA ALA A 81 2.46 9.57 2.34
C ALA A 81 2.57 10.70 3.37
N LYS A 82 3.57 10.67 4.26
CA LYS A 82 3.84 11.71 5.25
C LYS A 82 4.80 12.80 4.74
N ARG A 83 5.32 12.66 3.52
CA ARG A 83 6.09 13.68 2.80
C ARG A 83 5.23 14.29 1.71
#